data_AF-A0A7W1ITY2-F1
#
_entry.id   AF-A0A7W1ITY2-F1
#
_cell.length_a   1.000
_cell.length_b   1.000
_cell.length_c   1.000
_cell.angle_alpha   90.00
_cell.angle_beta   90.00
_cell.angle_gamma   90.00
#
_symmetry.space_group_name_H-M   'P 1'
#
loop_
_entity.id
_entity.type
_entity.pdbx_description
1 polymer ?
#
loop_
_entity_poly.entity_id
_entity_poly.type
_entity_poly.pdbx_seq_one_letter_code
_entity_poly.pdbx_strand_id
1 'polypeptide(L)'
;EVRASAEAALRSALAAHHAAHPLDEGLGVAAARRTVGDALRASGAPRDTGPIEAVIAGLSSAGEIVKTTSTIRSSSHRASLDPRDVRVDELLKAIGGEREATPPTMRELQQAGFPRDVIEAAAREGLVMRITSDLVVTPDLAARAEAAVRAAVGGITVSAFRETLGTSRKYAVPLLEWLDRRGITRREGDLRFPRG
;
A
#
# COMPACT_ATOMS: atom_id res chain seq x y z
N GLU A 1 -22.68 30.69 -4.40
CA GLU A 1 -23.26 29.64 -5.28
C GLU A 1 -22.22 29.04 -6.22
N VAL A 2 -21.54 29.83 -7.07
CA VAL A 2 -20.52 29.37 -8.04
C VAL A 2 -19.43 28.46 -7.43
N ARG A 3 -18.78 28.90 -6.34
CA ARG A 3 -17.73 28.13 -5.66
C ARG A 3 -18.26 26.80 -5.10
N ALA A 4 -19.41 26.82 -4.44
CA ALA A 4 -20.03 25.64 -3.85
C ALA A 4 -20.38 24.59 -4.93
N SER A 5 -20.84 25.03 -6.10
CA SER A 5 -21.09 24.14 -7.24
C SER A 5 -19.82 23.45 -7.72
N ALA A 6 -18.70 24.18 -7.83
CA ALA A 6 -17.42 23.61 -8.22
C ALA A 6 -16.84 22.63 -7.18
N GLU A 7 -16.99 22.94 -5.89
CA GLU A 7 -16.63 22.02 -4.81
C GLU A 7 -17.47 20.74 -4.85
N ALA A 8 -18.79 20.85 -5.05
CA ALA A 8 -19.68 19.70 -5.19
C ALA A 8 -19.33 18.84 -6.41
N ALA A 9 -19.00 19.47 -7.55
CA ALA A 9 -18.57 18.77 -8.76
C ALA A 9 -17.28 17.97 -8.52
N LEU A 10 -16.29 18.55 -7.83
CA LEU A 10 -15.07 17.82 -7.50
C LEU A 10 -15.35 16.64 -6.56
N ARG A 11 -16.13 16.83 -5.48
CA ARG A 11 -16.52 15.74 -4.57
C ARG A 11 -17.21 14.60 -5.32
N SER A 12 -18.14 14.93 -6.22
CA SER A 12 -18.85 13.94 -7.04
C SER A 12 -17.92 13.19 -7.99
N ALA A 13 -16.99 13.88 -8.65
CA ALA A 13 -16.03 13.24 -9.56
C ALA A 13 -15.07 12.31 -8.81
N LEU A 14 -14.61 12.71 -7.62
CA LEU A 14 -13.81 11.87 -6.75
C LEU A 14 -14.59 10.62 -6.33
N ALA A 15 -15.82 10.77 -5.84
CA ALA A 15 -16.66 9.64 -5.44
C ALA A 15 -16.90 8.65 -6.59
N ALA A 16 -17.24 9.16 -7.78
CA ALA A 16 -17.43 8.33 -8.98
C ALA A 16 -16.14 7.62 -9.39
N HIS A 17 -15.01 8.31 -9.37
CA HIS A 17 -13.72 7.73 -9.71
C HIS A 17 -13.31 6.63 -8.75
N HIS A 18 -13.41 6.85 -7.43
CA HIS A 18 -13.08 5.83 -6.43
C HIS A 18 -14.01 4.62 -6.50
N ALA A 19 -15.30 4.81 -6.79
CA ALA A 19 -16.25 3.71 -6.95
C ALA A 19 -15.93 2.86 -8.20
N ALA A 20 -15.53 3.52 -9.30
CA ALA A 20 -15.17 2.83 -10.54
C ALA A 20 -13.76 2.23 -10.52
N HIS A 21 -12.84 2.83 -9.76
CA HIS A 21 -11.43 2.42 -9.67
C HIS A 21 -10.98 2.39 -8.19
N PRO A 22 -11.43 1.42 -7.38
CA PRO A 22 -11.13 1.37 -5.94
C PRO A 22 -9.64 1.29 -5.60
N LEU A 23 -8.82 0.83 -6.56
CA LEU A 23 -7.37 0.70 -6.43
C LEU A 23 -6.59 1.95 -6.79
N ASP A 24 -7.21 2.89 -7.52
CA ASP A 24 -6.56 4.15 -7.85
C ASP A 24 -6.39 4.96 -6.56
N GLU A 25 -5.21 5.54 -6.39
CA GLU A 25 -4.92 6.41 -5.25
C GLU A 25 -5.87 7.61 -5.22
N GLY A 26 -6.25 8.11 -6.40
CA GLY A 26 -7.19 9.21 -6.58
C GLY A 26 -7.24 9.69 -8.02
N LEU A 27 -8.15 10.62 -8.29
CA LEU A 27 -8.32 11.23 -9.60
C LEU A 27 -7.08 12.06 -9.97
N GLY A 28 -6.56 11.91 -11.18
CA GLY A 28 -5.41 12.69 -11.65
C GLY A 28 -5.64 14.21 -11.55
N VAL A 29 -4.62 14.97 -11.10
CA VAL A 29 -4.72 16.42 -10.85
C VAL A 29 -5.26 17.19 -12.06
N ALA A 30 -4.85 16.82 -13.27
CA ALA A 30 -5.33 17.46 -14.49
C ALA A 30 -6.84 17.22 -14.72
N ALA A 31 -7.34 16.01 -14.43
CA ALA A 31 -8.76 15.69 -14.52
C ALA A 31 -9.57 16.44 -13.47
N ALA A 32 -9.10 16.47 -12.22
CA ALA A 32 -9.73 17.22 -11.13
C ALA A 32 -9.83 18.73 -11.46
N ARG A 33 -8.75 19.33 -11.97
CA ARG A 33 -8.74 20.73 -12.44
C ARG A 33 -9.75 20.99 -13.55
N ARG A 34 -9.86 20.07 -14.51
CA ARG A 34 -10.87 20.16 -15.57
C ARG A 34 -12.27 20.13 -14.99
N THR A 35 -12.59 19.17 -14.11
CA THR A 35 -13.90 19.09 -13.42
C THR A 35 -14.27 20.40 -12.73
N VAL A 36 -13.35 20.97 -11.94
CA VAL A 36 -13.57 22.24 -11.24
C VAL A 36 -13.76 23.39 -12.24
N GLY A 37 -12.90 23.48 -13.25
CA GLY A 37 -12.98 24.53 -14.26
C GLY A 37 -14.25 24.47 -15.11
N ASP A 38 -14.74 23.27 -15.42
CA ASP A 38 -15.97 23.06 -16.17
C ASP A 38 -17.19 23.47 -15.34
N ALA A 39 -17.23 23.12 -14.06
CA ALA A 39 -18.30 23.52 -13.14
C ALA A 39 -18.35 25.04 -12.88
N LEU A 40 -17.18 25.68 -12.74
CA LEU A 40 -17.07 27.13 -12.63
C LEU A 40 -17.60 27.83 -13.90
N ARG A 41 -17.23 27.34 -15.08
CA ARG A 41 -17.69 27.88 -16.37
C ARG A 41 -19.20 27.71 -16.56
N ALA A 42 -19.75 26.54 -16.21
CA ALA A 42 -21.19 26.30 -16.25
C ALA A 42 -21.96 27.25 -15.32
N SER A 43 -21.31 27.75 -14.27
CA SER A 43 -21.86 28.71 -13.30
C SER A 43 -21.56 30.18 -13.65
N GLY A 44 -21.02 30.46 -14.84
CA GLY A 44 -20.77 31.83 -15.33
C GLY A 44 -19.44 32.47 -14.89
N ALA A 45 -18.51 31.71 -14.32
CA ALA A 45 -17.21 32.23 -13.91
C ALA A 45 -16.28 32.55 -15.11
N PRO A 46 -15.39 33.56 -15.01
CA PRO A 46 -14.37 33.85 -16.01
C PRO A 46 -13.40 32.68 -16.24
N ARG A 47 -12.75 32.65 -17.41
CA ARG A 47 -11.75 31.64 -17.80
C ARG A 47 -10.37 31.89 -17.15
N ASP A 48 -10.34 31.89 -15.82
CA ASP A 48 -9.12 32.04 -15.02
C ASP A 48 -8.81 30.74 -14.26
N THR A 49 -7.53 30.43 -14.08
CA THR A 49 -7.04 29.28 -13.31
C THR A 49 -6.96 29.57 -11.81
N GLY A 50 -6.87 30.85 -11.40
CA GLY A 50 -6.84 31.24 -9.98
C GLY A 50 -8.00 30.66 -9.16
N PRO A 51 -9.27 30.81 -9.61
CA PRO A 51 -10.42 30.22 -8.93
C PRO A 51 -10.39 28.69 -8.84
N ILE A 52 -9.78 28.00 -9.80
CA ILE A 52 -9.66 26.53 -9.79
C ILE A 52 -8.76 26.08 -8.64
N GLU A 53 -7.57 26.67 -8.51
CA GLU A 53 -6.66 26.33 -7.42
C GLU A 53 -7.22 26.75 -6.06
N ALA A 54 -7.97 27.87 -5.98
CA ALA A 54 -8.60 28.32 -4.74
C ALA A 54 -9.66 27.31 -4.22
N VAL A 55 -10.44 26.70 -5.12
CA VAL A 55 -11.40 25.63 -4.76
C VAL A 55 -10.66 24.41 -4.21
N ILE A 56 -9.63 23.93 -4.91
CA ILE A 56 -8.86 22.75 -4.49
C ILE A 56 -8.13 23.02 -3.17
N ALA A 57 -7.48 24.17 -3.04
CA ALA A 57 -6.79 24.56 -1.81
C ALA A 57 -7.76 24.71 -0.63
N GLY A 58 -8.96 25.24 -0.87
CA GLY A 58 -10.01 25.35 0.14
C GLY A 58 -10.43 23.98 0.69
N LEU A 59 -10.74 23.03 -0.19
CA LEU A 59 -11.13 21.67 0.21
C LEU A 59 -9.98 20.92 0.90
N SER A 60 -8.74 21.13 0.46
CA SER A 60 -7.57 20.53 1.10
C SER A 60 -7.33 21.12 2.49
N SER A 61 -7.50 22.44 2.66
CA SER A 61 -7.35 23.11 3.96
C SER A 61 -8.47 22.72 4.93
N ALA A 62 -9.65 22.40 4.41
CA ALA A 62 -10.76 21.83 5.19
C ALA A 62 -10.58 20.35 5.55
N GLY A 63 -9.51 19.69 5.05
CA GLY A 63 -9.25 18.27 5.31
C GLY A 63 -10.20 17.30 4.58
N GLU A 64 -10.96 17.78 3.61
CA GLU A 64 -11.91 16.97 2.84
C GLU A 64 -11.23 16.18 1.72
N ILE A 65 -10.15 16.72 1.18
CA ILE A 65 -9.35 16.09 0.13
C ILE A 65 -7.87 16.06 0.49
N VAL A 66 -7.16 15.12 -0.10
CA VAL A 66 -5.70 15.04 -0.07
C VAL A 66 -5.21 15.17 -1.51
N LYS A 67 -4.33 16.15 -1.75
CA LYS A 67 -3.66 16.36 -3.03
C LYS A 67 -2.21 15.90 -2.92
N THR A 68 -1.81 15.00 -3.81
CA THR A 68 -0.41 14.64 -4.05
C THR A 68 0.11 15.40 -5.27
N THR A 69 1.34 15.10 -5.70
CA THR A 69 1.90 15.65 -6.95
C THR A 69 1.09 15.24 -8.18
N SER A 70 0.52 14.03 -8.19
CA SER A 70 -0.11 13.42 -9.37
C SER A 70 -1.62 13.26 -9.25
N THR A 71 -2.16 13.12 -8.03
CA THR A 71 -3.56 12.75 -7.77
C THR A 71 -4.24 13.64 -6.73
N ILE A 72 -5.57 13.66 -6.76
CA ILE A 72 -6.43 14.21 -5.72
C ILE A 72 -7.41 13.12 -5.31
N ARG A 73 -7.56 12.92 -4.01
CA ARG A 73 -8.50 11.95 -3.45
C ARG A 73 -9.31 12.55 -2.32
N SER A 74 -10.42 11.90 -1.98
CA SER A 74 -11.14 12.18 -0.74
C SER A 74 -10.23 11.81 0.44
N SER A 75 -10.27 12.58 1.53
CA SER A 75 -9.53 12.26 2.74
C SER A 75 -9.96 10.93 3.36
N SER A 76 -11.23 10.55 3.16
CA SER A 76 -11.79 9.25 3.54
C SER A 76 -11.43 8.10 2.60
N HIS A 77 -11.03 8.38 1.34
CA HIS A 77 -10.62 7.32 0.42
C HIS A 77 -9.29 6.73 0.84
N ARG A 78 -9.23 5.40 0.82
CA ARG A 78 -8.02 4.60 0.86
C ARG A 78 -8.16 3.63 -0.29
N ALA A 79 -7.15 3.54 -1.15
CA ALA A 79 -7.12 2.48 -2.14
C ALA A 79 -7.23 1.14 -1.39
N SER A 80 -8.28 0.36 -1.65
CA SER A 80 -8.54 -0.92 -0.99
C SER A 80 -8.92 -1.93 -2.04
N LEU A 81 -8.45 -3.17 -1.89
CA LEU A 81 -8.90 -4.25 -2.77
C LEU A 81 -10.32 -4.66 -2.39
N ASP A 82 -11.11 -5.00 -3.40
CA ASP A 82 -12.23 -5.90 -3.17
C ASP A 82 -11.62 -7.25 -2.76
N PRO A 83 -11.97 -7.82 -1.58
CA PRO A 83 -11.51 -9.14 -1.17
C PRO A 83 -11.87 -10.27 -2.16
N ARG A 84 -12.76 -10.01 -3.13
CA ARG A 84 -13.16 -10.94 -4.20
C ARG A 84 -12.42 -10.68 -5.53
N ASP A 85 -11.43 -9.80 -5.54
CA ASP A 85 -10.64 -9.53 -6.73
C ASP A 85 -9.74 -10.74 -7.05
N VAL A 86 -10.00 -11.38 -8.18
CA VAL A 86 -9.27 -12.56 -8.68
C VAL A 86 -7.75 -12.33 -8.69
N ARG A 87 -7.30 -11.08 -8.89
CA ARG A 87 -5.88 -10.72 -8.91
C ARG A 87 -5.21 -10.93 -7.55
N VAL A 88 -5.97 -10.81 -6.46
CA VAL A 88 -5.48 -11.06 -5.10
C VAL A 88 -5.28 -12.55 -4.88
N ASP A 89 -6.24 -13.38 -5.27
CA ASP A 89 -6.11 -14.84 -5.18
C ASP A 89 -4.92 -15.35 -6.00
N GLU A 90 -4.73 -14.80 -7.20
CA GLU A 90 -3.59 -15.12 -8.06
C GLU A 90 -2.26 -14.65 -7.44
N LEU A 91 -2.23 -13.46 -6.83
CA LEU A 91 -1.06 -12.96 -6.11
C LEU A 91 -0.71 -13.87 -4.94
N LEU A 92 -1.70 -14.25 -4.13
CA LEU A 92 -1.51 -15.15 -2.98
C LEU A 92 -0.98 -16.51 -3.41
N LYS A 93 -1.48 -17.05 -4.53
CA LYS A 93 -0.94 -18.28 -5.15
C LYS A 93 0.49 -18.09 -5.65
N ALA A 94 0.83 -16.93 -6.19
CA ALA A 94 2.17 -16.64 -6.72
C ALA A 94 3.25 -16.53 -5.64
N ILE A 95 2.87 -16.13 -4.41
CA ILE A 95 3.80 -15.99 -3.28
C ILE A 95 3.74 -17.16 -2.28
N GLY A 96 2.66 -17.95 -2.29
CA GLY A 96 2.45 -19.08 -1.39
C GLY A 96 2.97 -20.42 -1.94
N GLY A 97 2.63 -21.51 -1.24
CA GLY A 97 2.97 -22.87 -1.65
C GLY A 97 4.48 -23.10 -1.73
N GLU A 98 4.95 -23.72 -2.83
CA GLU A 98 6.38 -24.04 -3.03
C GLU A 98 7.30 -22.81 -3.04
N ARG A 99 6.75 -21.64 -3.34
CA ARG A 99 7.51 -20.38 -3.38
C ARG A 99 7.54 -19.64 -2.06
N GLU A 100 6.79 -20.09 -1.06
CA GLU A 100 6.64 -19.38 0.20
C GLU A 100 7.97 -19.19 0.93
N ALA A 101 8.86 -20.20 0.90
CA ALA A 101 10.19 -20.08 1.48
C ALA A 101 11.16 -19.24 0.63
N THR A 102 10.86 -18.98 -0.64
CA THR A 102 11.69 -18.19 -1.55
C THR A 102 10.81 -17.22 -2.35
N PRO A 103 10.20 -16.23 -1.66
CA PRO A 103 9.19 -15.37 -2.25
C PRO A 103 9.77 -14.59 -3.45
N PRO A 104 8.95 -14.36 -4.50
CA PRO A 104 9.34 -13.50 -5.60
C PRO A 104 9.52 -12.06 -5.10
N THR A 105 10.42 -11.33 -5.74
CA THR A 105 10.64 -9.90 -5.54
C THR A 105 9.45 -9.09 -6.06
N MET A 106 9.31 -7.84 -5.60
CA MET A 106 8.33 -6.90 -6.15
C MET A 106 8.49 -6.76 -7.66
N ARG A 107 9.73 -6.74 -8.16
CA ARG A 107 10.01 -6.67 -9.59
C ARG A 107 9.52 -7.90 -10.35
N GLU A 108 9.77 -9.10 -9.83
CA GLU A 108 9.31 -10.36 -10.44
C GLU A 108 7.78 -10.46 -10.43
N LEU A 109 7.12 -10.03 -9.36
CA LEU A 109 5.65 -9.95 -9.29
C LEU A 109 5.09 -8.98 -10.34
N GLN A 110 5.69 -7.80 -10.48
CA GLN A 110 5.30 -6.84 -11.51
C GLN A 110 5.50 -7.40 -12.93
N GLN A 111 6.59 -8.14 -13.17
CA GLN A 111 6.84 -8.82 -14.45
C GLN A 111 5.87 -9.97 -14.71
N ALA A 112 5.40 -10.64 -13.66
CA ALA A 112 4.36 -11.67 -13.73
C ALA A 112 2.94 -11.09 -13.93
N GLY A 113 2.82 -9.76 -14.02
CA GLY A 113 1.55 -9.09 -14.31
C GLY A 113 0.79 -8.61 -13.09
N PHE A 114 1.37 -8.64 -11.88
CA PHE A 114 0.76 -8.08 -10.67
C PHE A 114 1.12 -6.59 -10.51
N PRO A 115 0.16 -5.68 -10.72
CA PRO A 115 0.41 -4.24 -10.57
C PRO A 115 0.81 -3.88 -9.13
N ARG A 116 1.62 -2.81 -8.98
CA ARG A 116 2.16 -2.40 -7.67
C ARG A 116 1.06 -2.03 -6.68
N ASP A 117 0.05 -1.31 -7.14
CA ASP A 117 -1.14 -0.91 -6.39
C ASP A 117 -1.91 -2.12 -5.86
N VAL A 118 -2.05 -3.20 -6.64
CA VAL A 118 -2.64 -4.47 -6.16
C VAL A 118 -1.82 -5.05 -5.02
N ILE A 119 -0.49 -5.16 -5.17
CA ILE A 119 0.37 -5.72 -4.13
C ILE A 119 0.35 -4.84 -2.86
N GLU A 120 0.37 -3.52 -3.02
CA GLU A 120 0.34 -2.57 -1.91
C GLU A 120 -1.00 -2.53 -1.19
N ALA A 121 -2.09 -2.69 -1.93
CA ALA A 121 -3.40 -2.85 -1.34
C ALA A 121 -3.52 -4.19 -0.60
N ALA A 122 -2.97 -5.29 -1.13
CA ALA A 122 -2.99 -6.58 -0.46
C ALA A 122 -2.20 -6.52 0.85
N ALA A 123 -1.10 -5.76 0.86
CA ALA A 123 -0.32 -5.52 2.06
C ALA A 123 -1.07 -4.68 3.10
N ARG A 124 -1.87 -3.71 2.66
CA ARG A 124 -2.69 -2.86 3.53
C ARG A 124 -3.81 -3.64 4.20
N GLU A 125 -4.43 -4.58 3.48
CA GLU A 125 -5.45 -5.49 3.99
C GLU A 125 -4.87 -6.65 4.83
N GLY A 126 -3.54 -6.72 4.98
CA GLY A 126 -2.86 -7.78 5.74
C GLY A 126 -2.88 -9.15 5.07
N LEU A 127 -3.27 -9.23 3.80
CA LEU A 127 -3.25 -10.47 3.01
C LEU A 127 -1.83 -10.88 2.63
N VAL A 128 -0.91 -9.91 2.56
CA VAL A 128 0.53 -10.13 2.43
C VAL A 128 1.28 -9.23 3.41
N MET A 129 2.48 -9.63 3.82
CA MET A 129 3.32 -8.87 4.73
C MET A 129 4.50 -8.27 3.99
N ARG A 130 4.60 -6.94 3.98
CA ARG A 130 5.76 -6.25 3.40
C ARG A 130 6.94 -6.31 4.37
N ILE A 131 7.96 -7.08 3.98
CA ILE A 131 9.17 -7.30 4.80
C ILE A 131 10.23 -6.25 4.47
N THR A 132 10.39 -5.93 3.18
CA THR A 132 11.27 -4.87 2.68
C THR A 132 10.58 -4.05 1.58
N SER A 133 11.29 -3.08 1.00
CA SER A 133 10.79 -2.37 -0.19
C SER A 133 10.57 -3.30 -1.40
N ASP A 134 11.26 -4.44 -1.43
CA ASP A 134 11.34 -5.36 -2.58
C ASP A 134 10.81 -6.78 -2.26
N LEU A 135 10.44 -7.08 -1.02
CA LEU A 135 9.92 -8.40 -0.63
C LEU A 135 8.59 -8.29 0.11
N VAL A 136 7.62 -9.08 -0.36
CA VAL A 136 6.37 -9.39 0.32
C VAL A 136 6.31 -10.89 0.59
N VAL A 137 5.72 -11.28 1.72
CA VAL A 137 5.57 -12.68 2.12
C VAL A 137 4.14 -12.96 2.57
N THR A 138 3.78 -14.23 2.69
CA THR A 138 2.49 -14.60 3.26
C THR A 138 2.43 -14.29 4.76
N PRO A 139 1.24 -14.03 5.32
CA PRO A 139 1.04 -13.91 6.76
C PRO A 139 1.48 -15.17 7.51
N ASP A 140 1.31 -16.36 6.92
CA ASP A 140 1.74 -17.63 7.51
C ASP A 140 3.26 -17.71 7.67
N LEU A 141 4.04 -17.39 6.63
CA LEU A 141 5.50 -17.36 6.73
C LEU A 141 5.97 -16.36 7.79
N ALA A 142 5.33 -15.18 7.83
CA ALA A 142 5.63 -14.18 8.85
C ALA A 142 5.35 -14.69 10.27
N ALA A 143 4.24 -15.41 10.47
CA ALA A 143 3.90 -16.02 11.75
C ALA A 143 4.88 -17.13 12.14
N ARG A 144 5.27 -17.99 11.20
CA ARG A 144 6.29 -19.03 11.43
C ARG A 144 7.66 -18.43 11.75
N ALA A 145 8.04 -17.34 11.09
CA ALA A 145 9.25 -16.60 11.40
C ALA A 145 9.24 -16.04 12.83
N GLU A 146 8.13 -15.44 13.25
CA GLU A 146 7.97 -14.96 14.63
C GLU A 146 7.99 -16.12 15.65
N ALA A 147 7.32 -17.23 15.35
CA ALA A 147 7.33 -18.41 16.22
C ALA A 147 8.75 -19.00 16.38
N ALA A 148 9.53 -19.07 15.29
CA ALA A 148 10.90 -19.58 15.31
C ALA A 148 11.81 -18.76 16.24
N VAL A 149 11.70 -17.43 16.21
CA VAL A 149 12.51 -16.57 17.11
C VAL A 149 12.03 -16.64 18.55
N ARG A 150 10.71 -16.74 18.79
CA ARG A 150 10.14 -16.84 20.15
C ARG A 150 10.46 -18.16 20.83
N ALA A 151 10.56 -19.25 20.07
CA ALA A 151 10.98 -20.55 20.59
C ALA A 151 12.47 -20.59 21.00
N ALA A 152 13.31 -19.75 20.39
CA ALA A 152 14.74 -19.70 20.63
C ALA A 152 15.10 -18.72 21.77
N VAL A 153 14.72 -19.06 23.01
CA VAL A 153 14.94 -18.21 24.21
C VAL A 153 16.42 -17.85 24.42
N GLY A 154 17.34 -18.78 24.09
CA GLY A 154 18.79 -18.55 24.14
C GLY A 154 19.38 -17.76 22.98
N GLY A 155 18.53 -17.24 22.10
CA GLY A 155 18.91 -16.56 20.87
C GLY A 155 19.02 -17.51 19.68
N ILE A 156 18.81 -16.96 18.47
CA ILE A 156 18.90 -17.71 17.21
C ILE A 156 19.92 -17.07 16.26
N THR A 157 20.74 -17.91 15.61
CA THR A 157 21.62 -17.47 14.53
C THR A 157 20.86 -17.38 13.22
N VAL A 158 21.42 -16.66 12.24
CA VAL A 158 20.85 -16.62 10.89
C VAL A 158 20.80 -18.01 10.24
N SER A 159 21.78 -18.90 10.51
CA SER A 159 21.75 -20.26 9.94
C SER A 159 20.66 -21.11 10.57
N ALA A 160 20.54 -21.12 11.90
CA ALA A 160 19.47 -21.85 12.56
C ALA A 160 18.09 -21.36 12.09
N PHE A 161 17.90 -20.04 12.00
CA PHE A 161 16.64 -19.45 11.53
C PHE A 161 16.28 -19.86 10.09
N ARG A 162 17.25 -19.82 9.15
CA ARG A 162 16.97 -20.21 7.76
C ARG A 162 16.63 -21.70 7.64
N GLU A 163 17.29 -22.55 8.45
CA GLU A 163 17.04 -23.99 8.50
C GLU A 163 15.64 -24.28 9.04
N THR A 164 15.23 -23.61 10.12
CA THR A 164 13.86 -23.72 10.67
C THR A 164 12.79 -23.33 9.67
N LEU A 165 13.02 -22.30 8.85
CA LEU A 165 12.05 -21.84 7.85
C LEU A 165 12.17 -22.50 6.48
N GLY A 166 13.15 -23.39 6.28
CA GLY A 166 13.41 -24.02 4.97
C GLY A 166 13.78 -23.00 3.89
N THR A 167 14.43 -21.90 4.26
CA THR A 167 14.77 -20.79 3.35
C THR A 167 16.29 -20.59 3.20
N SER A 168 16.69 -19.65 2.35
CA SER A 168 18.08 -19.26 2.17
C SER A 168 18.44 -18.00 2.98
N ARG A 169 19.74 -17.74 3.14
CA ARG A 169 20.24 -16.52 3.81
C ARG A 169 19.70 -15.23 3.18
N LYS A 170 19.49 -15.24 1.85
CA LYS A 170 18.94 -14.11 1.07
C LYS A 170 17.60 -13.64 1.61
N TYR A 171 16.76 -14.55 2.11
CA TYR A 171 15.42 -14.23 2.62
C TYR A 171 15.37 -14.20 4.16
N ALA A 172 16.16 -15.06 4.81
CA ALA A 172 16.27 -15.09 6.27
C ALA A 172 16.74 -13.76 6.87
N VAL A 173 17.77 -13.14 6.29
CA VAL A 173 18.29 -11.86 6.80
C VAL A 173 17.23 -10.75 6.76
N PRO A 174 16.56 -10.48 5.61
CA PRO A 174 15.46 -9.52 5.55
C PRO A 174 14.32 -9.78 6.54
N LEU A 175 13.91 -11.05 6.72
CA LEU A 175 12.87 -11.43 7.68
C LEU A 175 13.28 -11.08 9.12
N LEU A 176 14.50 -11.44 9.51
CA LEU A 176 15.02 -11.12 10.83
C LEU A 176 15.15 -9.61 11.06
N GLU A 177 15.61 -8.85 10.07
CA GLU A 177 15.66 -7.38 10.15
C GLU A 177 14.27 -6.75 10.24
N TRP A 178 13.27 -7.35 9.60
CA TRP A 178 11.89 -6.91 9.73
C TRP A 178 11.33 -7.19 11.13
N LEU A 179 11.63 -8.35 11.72
CA LEU A 179 11.29 -8.64 13.12
C LEU A 179 12.01 -7.66 14.09
N ASP A 180 13.26 -7.31 13.82
CA ASP A 180 14.02 -6.33 14.58
C ASP A 180 13.33 -4.95 14.53
N ARG A 181 12.93 -4.48 13.34
CA ARG A 181 12.20 -3.21 13.15
C ARG A 181 10.84 -3.18 13.84
N ARG A 182 10.18 -4.34 13.95
CA ARG A 182 8.91 -4.48 14.67
C ARG A 182 9.07 -4.61 16.18
N GLY A 183 10.30 -4.61 16.69
CA GLY A 183 10.57 -4.79 18.11
C GLY A 183 10.25 -6.20 18.61
N ILE A 184 10.21 -7.19 17.73
CA ILE A 184 9.99 -8.60 18.09
C ILE A 184 11.32 -9.24 18.50
N THR A 185 12.43 -8.81 17.90
CA THR A 185 13.77 -9.31 18.21
C THR A 185 14.75 -8.21 18.58
N ARG A 186 15.84 -8.60 19.25
CA ARG A 186 17.03 -7.77 19.48
C ARG A 186 18.26 -8.54 19.04
N ARG A 187 19.08 -7.92 18.20
CA ARG A 187 20.36 -8.50 17.77
C ARG A 187 21.46 -8.21 18.79
N GLU A 188 22.22 -9.24 19.15
CA GLU A 188 23.49 -9.14 19.88
C GLU A 188 24.54 -10.02 19.18
N GLY A 189 25.54 -9.40 18.57
CA GLY A 189 26.51 -10.12 17.73
C GLY A 189 25.82 -10.86 16.57
N ASP A 190 26.01 -12.19 16.55
CA ASP A 190 25.44 -13.09 15.54
C ASP A 190 24.11 -13.72 15.94
N LEU A 191 23.63 -13.45 17.16
CA LEU A 191 22.39 -13.96 17.70
C LEU A 191 21.28 -12.91 17.69
N ARG A 192 20.04 -13.39 17.63
CA ARG A 192 18.83 -12.59 17.87
C ARG A 192 17.99 -13.21 18.97
N PHE A 193 17.63 -12.38 19.94
CA PHE A 193 16.82 -12.76 21.09
C PHE A 193 15.39 -12.25 20.91
N PRO A 194 14.37 -13.03 21.26
CA PRO A 194 12.99 -12.53 21.27
C PRO A 194 12.83 -11.43 22.32
N ARG A 195 11.98 -10.45 22.02
CA ARG A 195 11.49 -9.46 22.98
C ARG A 195 10.11 -9.90 23.51
N GLY A 196 9.86 -9.60 24.79
CA GLY A 196 8.58 -9.82 25.47
C GLY A 196 7.49 -8.94 24.90
#